data_AF-A0A4R3L1S4-F1
#
_entry.id   AF-A0A4R3L1S4-F1
#
_cell.length_a   1.000
_cell.length_b   1.000
_cell.length_c   1.000
_cell.angle_alpha   90.00
_cell.angle_beta   90.00
_cell.angle_gamma   90.00
#
_symmetry.space_group_name_H-M   'P 1'
#
loop_
_entity.id
_entity.type
_entity.pdbx_description
1 polymer ?
#
loop_
_entity_poly.entity_id
_entity_poly.type
_entity_poly.pdbx_seq_one_letter_code
_entity_poly.pdbx_strand_id
1 'polypeptide(L)' 'MNFLINGGFEYTMNCYNCGNCKENHPTYYCLARNEVVINQHYRPEEKSRTGWKKGNKEYEVHRRKSRKEIEVQNEKGVY' A
#
# COMPACT_ATOMS: atom_id res chain seq x y z
N MET A 1 41.53 -11.70 -26.75
CA MET A 1 42.14 -11.77 -25.41
C MET A 1 41.07 -11.43 -24.40
N ASN A 2 40.68 -12.38 -23.56
CA ASN A 2 39.78 -12.15 -22.43
C ASN A 2 40.65 -11.95 -21.19
N PHE A 3 40.51 -10.81 -20.52
CA PHE A 3 41.06 -10.59 -19.17
C PHE A 3 39.91 -10.63 -18.16
N LEU A 4 40.13 -11.40 -17.08
CA LEU A 4 39.16 -11.67 -16.02
C LEU A 4 39.03 -10.47 -15.06
N ILE A 5 37.81 -9.96 -14.95
CA ILE A 5 37.02 -9.67 -13.73
C ILE A 5 37.77 -9.06 -12.52
N ASN A 6 37.63 -7.74 -12.35
CA ASN A 6 37.36 -7.16 -11.03
C ASN A 6 35.95 -6.58 -11.08
N GLY A 7 35.03 -7.22 -10.37
CA GLY A 7 33.59 -6.96 -10.36
C GLY A 7 33.22 -5.68 -9.63
N GLY A 8 33.58 -4.55 -10.21
CA GLY A 8 33.09 -3.24 -9.83
C GLY A 8 32.59 -2.57 -11.10
N PHE A 9 31.44 -2.99 -11.60
CA PHE A 9 30.76 -2.18 -12.60
C PHE A 9 30.26 -0.95 -11.84
N GLU A 10 31.12 0.06 -11.80
CA GLU A 10 30.77 1.41 -11.40
C GLU A 10 29.88 1.95 -12.52
N TYR A 11 28.63 1.46 -12.54
CA TYR A 11 27.62 2.01 -13.40
C TYR A 11 27.42 3.40 -12.85
N THR A 12 27.78 4.39 -13.65
CA THR A 12 27.25 5.74 -13.55
C THR A 12 25.74 5.65 -13.76
N MET A 13 25.04 5.11 -12.76
CA MET A 13 23.60 4.99 -12.76
C MET A 13 23.07 6.41 -12.64
N ASN A 14 22.86 7.02 -13.79
CA ASN A 14 22.31 8.35 -13.90
C ASN A 14 20.94 8.33 -13.20
N CYS A 15 20.92 8.94 -12.02
CA CYS A 15 19.70 9.06 -11.26
C CYS A 15 18.71 9.89 -12.08
N TYR A 16 17.56 9.31 -12.40
CA TYR A 16 16.48 10.02 -13.10
C TYR A 16 15.78 11.07 -12.23
N ASN A 17 16.20 11.27 -10.98
CA ASN A 17 15.60 12.20 -10.02
C ASN A 17 14.08 12.00 -9.82
N CYS A 18 13.59 10.76 -9.93
CA CYS A 18 12.16 10.44 -9.81
C CYS A 18 11.56 10.66 -8.41
N GLY A 19 12.38 10.83 -7.38
CA GLY A 19 11.92 11.16 -6.02
C GLY A 19 11.64 9.96 -5.11
N ASN A 20 11.47 8.75 -5.64
CA ASN A 20 11.13 7.55 -4.86
C ASN A 20 12.06 7.27 -3.67
N CYS A 21 13.36 7.55 -3.81
CA CYS A 21 14.35 7.34 -2.75
C CYS A 21 14.32 8.40 -1.64
N LYS A 22 13.57 9.50 -1.82
CA LYS A 22 13.44 10.59 -0.85
C LYS A 22 12.24 10.41 0.07
N GLU A 23 11.33 9.50 -0.28
CA GLU A 23 10.15 9.19 0.52
C GLU A 23 10.52 8.19 1.64
N ASN A 24 9.87 8.31 2.80
CA ASN A 24 10.09 7.42 3.95
C ASN A 24 9.34 6.08 3.77
N HIS A 25 9.51 5.45 2.61
CA HIS A 25 8.97 4.12 2.32
C HIS A 25 9.97 3.03 2.71
N PRO A 26 9.52 1.88 3.24
CA PRO A 26 10.41 0.79 3.64
C PRO A 26 11.12 0.13 2.45
N THR A 27 10.47 0.13 1.29
CA THR A 27 11.01 -0.32 0.01
C THR A 27 10.53 0.64 -1.08
N TYR A 28 11.34 0.81 -2.11
CA TYR A 28 10.98 1.61 -3.27
C TYR A 28 11.56 1.01 -4.55
N TYR A 29 10.94 1.30 -5.69
CA TYR A 29 11.43 0.85 -6.98
C TYR A 29 12.34 1.92 -7.60
N CYS A 30 13.56 1.53 -8.01
CA CYS A 30 14.53 2.42 -8.63
C CYS A 30 14.61 2.16 -10.13
N LEU A 31 14.13 3.12 -10.93
CA LEU A 31 14.15 3.02 -12.40
C LEU A 31 15.57 2.90 -12.97
N ALA A 32 16.55 3.57 -12.37
CA ALA A 32 17.95 3.49 -12.81
C ALA A 32 18.52 2.09 -12.61
N ARG A 33 18.13 1.40 -11.53
CA ARG A 33 18.60 0.05 -11.20
C ARG A 33 17.68 -1.05 -11.70
N ASN A 34 16.49 -0.70 -12.20
CA ASN A 34 15.45 -1.62 -12.62
C ASN A 34 15.08 -2.67 -11.55
N GLU A 35 15.14 -2.30 -10.27
CA GLU A 35 14.98 -3.22 -9.13
C GLU A 35 14.20 -2.57 -7.97
N VAL A 36 13.69 -3.42 -7.08
CA VAL A 36 13.14 -2.99 -5.79
C VAL A 36 14.30 -2.88 -4.79
N VAL A 37 14.49 -1.68 -4.26
CA VAL A 37 15.54 -1.35 -3.29
C VAL A 37 14.93 -1.30 -1.88
N ILE A 38 15.62 -1.91 -0.91
CA ILE A 38 15.28 -1.81 0.51
C ILE A 38 15.85 -0.50 1.06
N ASN A 39 15.00 0.32 1.67
CA ASN A 39 15.42 1.62 2.19
C ASN A 39 16.14 1.47 3.54
N GLN A 40 17.46 1.64 3.53
CA GLN A 40 18.29 1.57 4.73
C GLN A 40 18.04 2.72 5.73
N HIS A 41 17.45 3.83 5.26
CA HIS A 41 17.13 5.00 6.07
C HIS A 41 15.66 5.08 6.47
N TYR A 42 14.88 4.02 6.23
CA TYR A 42 13.49 3.96 6.66
C TYR A 42 13.37 4.12 8.17
N ARG A 43 12.60 5.12 8.61
CA ARG A 43 12.27 5.35 10.02
C ARG A 43 10.78 5.08 10.20
N PRO A 44 10.38 4.01 10.88
CA PRO A 44 8.98 3.77 11.19
C PRO A 44 8.43 4.94 12.00
N GLU A 45 7.43 5.64 11.44
CA GLU A 45 6.67 6.63 12.18
C GLU A 45 5.46 5.96 12.84
N GLU A 46 5.19 6.34 14.09
CA GLU A 46 4.02 5.85 14.80
C GLU A 46 2.77 6.43 14.14
N LYS A 47 2.05 5.57 13.40
CA LYS A 47 0.76 5.94 12.83
C LYS A 47 -0.23 6.10 13.98
N SER A 48 -0.53 7.35 14.34
CA SER A 48 -1.66 7.65 15.21
C SER A 48 -2.94 7.17 14.52
N ARG A 49 -3.41 5.99 14.92
CA ARG A 49 -4.70 5.47 14.47
C ARG A 49 -5.78 6.33 15.12
N THR A 50 -6.29 7.32 14.39
CA THR A 50 -7.59 7.93 14.70
C THR A 50 -8.69 6.91 14.39
N GLY A 51 -8.77 5.85 15.20
CA GLY A 51 -9.75 4.77 15.11
C GLY A 51 -9.68 3.93 13.82
N TRP A 52 -10.45 2.84 13.82
CA TRP A 52 -10.85 2.18 12.59
C TRP A 52 -11.73 3.18 11.84
N LYS A 53 -11.44 3.52 10.56
CA LYS A 53 -12.46 4.14 9.69
C LYS A 53 -13.53 3.09 9.44
N LYS A 54 -14.40 2.88 10.43
CA LYS A 54 -15.67 2.20 10.23
C LYS A 54 -16.37 3.17 9.29
N GLY A 55 -16.82 2.69 8.14
CA GLY A 55 -17.57 3.52 7.20
C GLY A 55 -18.64 4.33 7.93
N ASN A 56 -19.13 5.40 7.30
CA ASN A 56 -20.10 6.31 7.89
C ASN A 56 -21.12 5.56 8.76
N LYS A 57 -21.21 5.93 10.04
CA LYS A 57 -21.96 5.18 11.06
C LYS A 57 -23.43 5.09 10.67
N GLU A 58 -23.97 6.16 10.11
CA GLU A 58 -25.34 6.28 9.63
C GLU A 58 -25.56 5.33 8.45
N TYR A 59 -24.60 5.23 7.52
CA TYR A 59 -24.63 4.25 6.43
C TYR A 59 -24.65 2.80 6.94
N GLU A 60 -23.82 2.46 7.94
CA GLU A 60 -23.79 1.11 8.52
C GLU A 60 -25.10 0.78 9.26
N VAL A 61 -25.69 1.75 9.97
CA VAL A 61 -27.01 1.59 10.62
C VAL A 61 -28.10 1.39 9.59
N HIS A 62 -28.13 2.20 8.52
CA HIS A 62 -29.11 2.08 7.45
C HIS A 62 -29.02 0.70 6.78
N ARG A 63 -27.82 0.27 6.36
CA ARG A 63 -27.60 -1.05 5.74
C ARG A 63 -28.10 -2.21 6.61
N ARG A 64 -27.88 -2.14 7.93
CA ARG A 64 -28.33 -3.17 8.87
C ARG A 64 -29.85 -3.19 9.02
N LYS A 65 -30.48 -2.01 9.06
CA LYS A 65 -31.95 -1.91 9.13
C LYS A 65 -32.60 -2.47 7.87
N SER A 66 -32.12 -2.09 6.69
CA SER A 66 -32.63 -2.60 5.41
C SER A 66 -32.55 -4.13 5.32
N ARG A 67 -31.47 -4.75 5.81
CA ARG A 67 -31.36 -6.22 5.86
C ARG A 67 -32.40 -6.87 6.79
N LYS A 68 -32.62 -6.30 7.98
CA LYS A 68 -33.64 -6.79 8.92
C LYS A 68 -35.07 -6.62 8.38
N GLU A 69 -35.34 -5.54 7.68
CA GLU A 69 -36.65 -5.29 7.06
C GLU A 69 -36.94 -6.29 5.94
N ILE A 70 -35.93 -6.65 5.15
CA ILE A 70 -36.03 -7.68 4.10
C ILE A 70 -36.26 -9.08 4.72
N GLU A 71 -35.58 -9.43 5.81
CA GLU A 71 -35.79 -10.70 6.53
C GLU A 71 -37.26 -10.82 7.01
N VAL A 72 -37.80 -9.76 7.63
CA VAL A 72 -39.19 -9.75 8.12
C VAL A 72 -40.23 -9.79 6.98
N GLN A 73 -39.95 -9.19 5.82
CA GLN A 73 -40.82 -9.27 4.64
C GLN A 73 -40.82 -10.67 4.03
N ASN A 74 -39.66 -11.32 3.94
CA ASN A 74 -39.54 -12.69 3.45
C ASN A 74 -40.25 -13.70 4.36
N GLU A 75 -40.29 -13.44 5.67
CA GLU A 75 -41.06 -14.26 6.64
C GLU A 75 -42.58 -14.04 6.52
N LYS A 76 -43.03 -12.84 6.16
CA LYS A 76 -44.46 -12.49 6.02
C LYS A 76 -45.05 -12.76 4.64
N GLY A 77 -44.22 -12.98 3.62
CA GLY A 77 -44.61 -13.29 2.25
C GLY A 77 -44.81 -14.79 1.96
N VAL A 78 -44.81 -15.63 2.99
CA VAL A 78 -45.16 -17.06 2.87
C VAL A 78 -46.62 -17.24 3.30
N TYR A 79 -47.54 -16.81 2.44
CA TYR A 79 -48.94 -17.28 2.39
C TYR A 79 -49.38 -17.32 0.93
#